data_AF-A0A7S4SGX4-F1
#
_entry.id   AF-A0A7S4SGX4-F1
#
_cell.length_a   1.000
_cell.length_b   1.000
_cell.length_c   1.000
_cell.angle_alpha   90.00
_cell.angle_beta   90.00
_cell.angle_gamma   90.00
#
_symmetry.space_group_name_H-M   'P 1'
#
loop_
_entity.id
_entity.type
_entity.pdbx_description
1 polymer ?
#
loop_
_entity_poly.entity_id
_entity_poly.type
_entity_poly.pdbx_seq_one_letter_code
_entity_poly.pdbx_strand_id
1 'polypeptide(L)'
;RVVLATTGASLAGWPALRASGAGAALPRLLATEPVLLAAEAHLRELAAALARATEAGGSAAAEAKADRLGHDGPQLAEALASAEEVSFRQEVTVEGPEGPVLLSPASSGHSLGASYWTVSSFGVRVAVLGPASLVEPLPPRPLDPGPLAEARLAVLLGTAAAGAGGGADVPTALGEAAADGARALGEGRCLLVPLGPDLELALGVCEALGQAIAELPIASQAPIFALGGVARQLRRSVSYAEWAHPDRAGHAHAGESPFLADELVKAGRLSLADAPHELAGAYREPCALLVPAPPAGWAAPGLPWARWL
;
A
#
# COMPACT_ATOMS: atom_id res chain seq x y z
N ARG A 1 -26.15 5.60 -3.23
CA ARG A 1 -24.86 6.34 -3.23
C ARG A 1 -23.75 5.30 -3.23
N VAL A 2 -22.70 5.50 -4.03
CA VAL A 2 -21.59 4.55 -4.19
C VAL A 2 -20.27 5.30 -3.97
N VAL A 3 -19.32 4.66 -3.29
CA VAL A 3 -17.94 5.12 -3.12
C VAL A 3 -17.04 4.12 -3.83
N LEU A 4 -16.14 4.62 -4.66
CA LEU A 4 -15.19 3.83 -5.45
C LEU A 4 -13.80 4.02 -4.85
N ALA A 5 -13.18 2.93 -4.41
CA ALA A 5 -11.81 2.96 -3.91
C ALA A 5 -10.81 2.73 -5.05
N THR A 6 -9.78 3.57 -5.13
CA THR A 6 -8.72 3.43 -6.16
C THR A 6 -7.45 2.81 -5.59
N THR A 7 -7.10 3.16 -4.35
CA THR A 7 -5.97 2.63 -3.57
C THR A 7 -6.35 2.48 -2.10
N GLY A 8 -5.55 1.78 -1.30
CA GLY A 8 -5.80 1.66 0.14
C GLY A 8 -5.80 3.03 0.84
N ALA A 9 -4.90 3.92 0.44
CA ALA A 9 -4.81 5.29 0.95
C ALA A 9 -6.07 6.13 0.65
N SER A 10 -6.77 5.86 -0.46
CA SER A 10 -8.00 6.57 -0.82
C SER A 10 -9.14 6.38 0.20
N LEU A 11 -9.04 5.35 1.07
CA LEU A 11 -10.02 5.03 2.10
C LEU A 11 -9.71 5.61 3.48
N ALA A 12 -8.69 6.46 3.62
CA ALA A 12 -8.34 7.09 4.90
C ALA A 12 -9.52 7.86 5.56
N GLY A 13 -10.44 8.42 4.76
CA GLY A 13 -11.63 9.13 5.24
C GLY A 13 -12.87 8.27 5.47
N TRP A 14 -12.84 6.98 5.10
CA TRP A 14 -14.01 6.10 5.14
C TRP A 14 -14.62 5.90 6.54
N PRO A 15 -13.82 5.65 7.60
CA PRO A 15 -14.38 5.49 8.96
C PRO A 15 -15.15 6.74 9.42
N ALA A 16 -14.61 7.92 9.17
CA ALA A 16 -15.25 9.19 9.52
C ALA A 16 -16.55 9.42 8.74
N LEU A 17 -16.56 9.08 7.44
CA LEU A 17 -17.76 9.14 6.61
C LEU A 17 -18.86 8.23 7.18
N ARG A 18 -18.51 6.99 7.55
CA ARG A 18 -19.44 6.02 8.12
C ARG A 18 -19.98 6.47 9.48
N ALA A 19 -19.13 7.01 10.35
CA ALA A 19 -19.52 7.53 11.66
C ALA A 19 -20.47 8.74 11.56
N SER A 20 -20.22 9.65 10.59
CA SER A 20 -21.08 10.82 10.36
C SER A 20 -22.45 10.50 9.75
N GLY A 21 -22.60 9.30 9.17
CA GLY A 21 -23.81 8.85 8.48
C GLY A 21 -24.89 8.23 9.37
N ALA A 22 -24.76 8.29 10.70
CA ALA A 22 -25.71 7.71 11.65
C ALA A 22 -27.13 8.29 11.46
N GLY A 23 -27.96 7.62 10.66
CA GLY A 23 -29.33 8.01 10.33
C GLY A 23 -29.69 8.02 8.84
N ALA A 24 -28.70 7.98 7.93
CA ALA A 24 -28.92 7.85 6.48
C ALA A 24 -28.44 6.48 5.97
N ALA A 25 -29.00 6.01 4.85
CA ALA A 25 -28.50 4.80 4.20
C ALA A 25 -27.02 5.00 3.81
N LEU A 26 -26.13 4.20 4.41
CA LEU A 26 -24.70 4.25 4.14
C LEU A 26 -24.44 4.00 2.65
N PRO A 27 -23.48 4.71 2.04
CA PRO A 27 -23.11 4.43 0.66
C PRO A 27 -22.51 3.02 0.54
N ARG A 28 -22.72 2.37 -0.60
CA ARG A 28 -22.01 1.12 -0.95
C ARG A 28 -20.55 1.47 -1.25
N LEU A 29 -19.61 0.78 -0.62
CA LEU A 29 -18.19 0.90 -0.92
C LEU A 29 -17.79 -0.24 -1.86
N LEU A 30 -17.28 0.10 -3.04
CA LEU A 30 -16.72 -0.87 -4.00
C LEU A 30 -15.20 -0.73 -4.03
N ALA A 31 -14.50 -1.85 -3.91
CA ALA A 31 -13.05 -1.89 -3.94
C ALA A 31 -12.57 -3.29 -4.35
N THR A 32 -11.34 -3.38 -4.83
CA THR A 32 -10.66 -4.68 -4.98
C THR A 32 -10.20 -5.18 -3.61
N GLU A 33 -10.13 -6.49 -3.39
CA GLU A 33 -9.69 -7.07 -2.11
C GLU A 33 -8.32 -6.54 -1.64
N PRO A 34 -7.26 -6.46 -2.46
CA PRO A 34 -5.97 -5.95 -1.99
C PRO A 34 -6.03 -4.51 -1.50
N VAL A 35 -6.87 -3.67 -2.13
CA VAL A 35 -7.10 -2.26 -1.73
C VAL A 35 -7.77 -2.17 -0.36
N LEU A 36 -8.74 -3.03 -0.05
CA LEU A 36 -9.40 -3.04 1.27
C LEU A 36 -8.41 -3.41 2.38
N LEU A 37 -7.53 -4.35 2.11
CA LEU A 37 -6.54 -4.81 3.08
C LEU A 37 -5.37 -3.84 3.24
N ALA A 38 -4.99 -3.17 2.14
CA ALA A 38 -4.09 -2.02 2.17
C ALA A 38 -4.69 -0.89 3.02
N ALA A 39 -5.97 -0.58 2.84
CA ALA A 39 -6.67 0.41 3.65
C ALA A 39 -6.72 0.02 5.13
N GLU A 40 -7.03 -1.24 5.46
CA GLU A 40 -7.05 -1.74 6.84
C GLU A 40 -5.69 -1.56 7.52
N ALA A 41 -4.60 -1.96 6.84
CA ALA A 41 -3.25 -1.80 7.37
C ALA A 41 -2.88 -0.33 7.56
N HIS A 42 -3.19 0.52 6.56
CA HIS A 42 -2.94 1.94 6.60
C HIS A 42 -3.69 2.64 7.74
N LEU A 43 -4.99 2.36 7.87
CA LEU A 43 -5.84 2.92 8.92
C LEU A 43 -5.38 2.51 10.32
N ARG A 44 -4.95 1.26 10.51
CA ARG A 44 -4.36 0.81 11.79
C ARG A 44 -3.09 1.56 12.13
N GLU A 45 -2.19 1.74 11.17
CA GLU A 45 -0.96 2.51 11.39
C GLU A 45 -1.26 3.98 11.70
N LEU A 46 -2.22 4.56 10.99
CA LEU A 46 -2.66 5.93 11.23
C LEU A 46 -3.26 6.09 12.63
N ALA A 47 -4.15 5.19 13.05
CA ALA A 47 -4.74 5.19 14.38
C ALA A 47 -3.68 5.02 15.49
N ALA A 48 -2.76 4.07 15.31
CA ALA A 48 -1.69 3.84 16.28
C ALA A 48 -0.72 5.04 16.36
N ALA A 49 -0.42 5.68 15.23
CA ALA A 49 0.39 6.89 15.20
C ALA A 49 -0.31 8.07 15.89
N LEU A 50 -1.63 8.21 15.72
CA LEU A 50 -2.43 9.23 16.40
C LEU A 50 -2.48 9.02 17.90
N ALA A 51 -2.74 7.80 18.36
CA ALA A 51 -2.76 7.48 19.80
C ALA A 51 -1.44 7.86 20.47
N ARG A 52 -0.30 7.49 19.86
CA ARG A 52 1.04 7.88 20.35
C ARG A 52 1.26 9.39 20.32
N ALA A 53 0.77 10.09 19.31
CA ALA A 53 0.89 11.54 19.22
C ALA A 53 0.08 12.23 20.33
N THR A 54 -1.13 11.75 20.64
CA THR A 54 -1.95 12.25 21.75
C THR A 54 -1.27 12.03 23.09
N GLU A 55 -0.75 10.83 23.36
CA GLU A 55 -0.01 10.52 24.59
C GLU A 55 1.24 11.39 24.79
N ALA A 56 1.89 11.79 23.69
CA ALA A 56 3.06 12.66 23.70
C ALA A 56 2.74 14.17 23.88
N GLY A 57 1.50 14.52 24.22
CA GLY A 57 1.05 15.92 24.35
C GLY A 57 0.74 16.58 23.02
N GLY A 58 0.23 15.80 22.06
CA GLY A 58 -0.14 16.26 20.72
C GLY A 58 -1.20 17.35 20.73
N SER A 59 -1.27 18.12 19.63
CA SER A 59 -2.24 19.22 19.51
C SER A 59 -3.69 18.70 19.53
N ALA A 60 -4.64 19.56 19.93
CA ALA A 60 -6.09 19.30 19.81
C ALA A 60 -6.54 18.86 18.40
N ALA A 61 -5.79 19.21 17.35
CA ALA A 61 -6.05 18.77 15.99
C ALA A 61 -5.70 17.29 15.75
N ALA A 62 -4.69 16.76 16.45
CA ALA A 62 -4.34 15.33 16.42
C ALA A 62 -5.40 14.51 17.18
N GLU A 63 -5.83 14.99 18.35
CA GLU A 63 -6.91 14.39 19.13
C GLU A 63 -8.23 14.35 18.33
N ALA A 64 -8.63 15.47 17.73
CA ALA A 64 -9.84 15.53 16.90
C ALA A 64 -9.77 14.63 15.65
N LYS A 65 -8.57 14.38 15.10
CA LYS A 65 -8.37 13.46 13.97
C LYS A 65 -8.42 12.00 14.43
N ALA A 66 -7.86 11.70 15.60
CA ALA A 66 -7.92 10.39 16.25
C ALA A 66 -9.37 9.99 16.56
N ASP A 67 -10.13 10.89 17.18
CA ASP A 67 -11.56 10.70 17.48
C ASP A 67 -12.38 10.39 16.22
N ARG A 68 -12.07 11.01 15.08
CA ARG A 68 -12.78 10.80 13.82
C ARG A 68 -12.46 9.48 13.12
N LEU A 69 -11.29 8.92 13.36
CA LEU A 69 -10.87 7.65 12.75
C LEU A 69 -11.43 6.44 13.49
N GLY A 70 -11.91 6.63 14.72
CA GLY A 70 -12.30 5.54 15.62
C GLY A 70 -11.05 4.94 16.25
N HIS A 71 -10.96 4.99 17.58
CA HIS A 71 -9.76 4.60 18.33
C HIS A 71 -9.50 3.09 18.33
N ASP A 72 -10.49 2.28 17.95
CA ASP A 72 -10.45 0.84 18.15
C ASP A 72 -10.30 0.08 16.83
N GLY A 73 -9.22 -0.71 16.71
CA GLY A 73 -8.94 -1.59 15.56
C GLY A 73 -10.12 -2.48 15.10
N PRO A 74 -11.00 -2.99 15.99
CA PRO A 74 -12.22 -3.69 15.62
C PRO A 74 -13.23 -2.83 14.84
N GLN A 75 -13.38 -1.55 15.19
CA GLN A 75 -14.31 -0.64 14.49
C GLN A 75 -13.82 -0.33 13.08
N LEU A 76 -12.49 -0.25 12.87
CA LEU A 76 -11.88 -0.10 11.54
C LEU A 76 -12.12 -1.32 10.66
N ALA A 77 -11.95 -2.52 11.21
CA ALA A 77 -12.22 -3.77 10.50
C ALA A 77 -13.71 -3.88 10.15
N GLU A 78 -14.60 -3.56 11.10
CA GLU A 78 -16.05 -3.52 10.86
C GLU A 78 -16.42 -2.47 9.81
N ALA A 79 -15.75 -1.32 9.80
CA ALA A 79 -15.96 -0.25 8.83
C ALA A 79 -15.75 -0.73 7.39
N LEU A 80 -14.74 -1.58 7.17
CA LEU A 80 -14.40 -2.14 5.85
C LEU A 80 -15.11 -3.45 5.53
N ALA A 81 -15.58 -4.20 6.54
CA ALA A 81 -16.27 -5.48 6.35
C ALA A 81 -17.57 -5.39 5.53
N SER A 82 -18.17 -4.19 5.44
CA SER A 82 -19.35 -3.94 4.60
C SER A 82 -19.02 -3.54 3.16
N ALA A 83 -17.73 -3.51 2.79
CA ALA A 83 -17.32 -3.24 1.43
C ALA A 83 -17.67 -4.42 0.52
N GLU A 84 -18.00 -4.11 -0.72
CA GLU A 84 -18.21 -5.09 -1.76
C GLU A 84 -16.91 -5.24 -2.55
N GLU A 85 -16.38 -6.46 -2.52
CA GLU A 85 -15.19 -6.84 -3.25
C GLU A 85 -15.52 -7.01 -4.72
N VAL A 86 -14.75 -6.33 -5.57
CA VAL A 86 -14.94 -6.33 -7.01
C VAL A 86 -13.62 -6.67 -7.70
N SER A 87 -13.63 -7.74 -8.51
CA SER A 87 -12.49 -8.15 -9.33
C SER A 87 -12.25 -7.20 -10.50
N PHE A 88 -11.02 -7.14 -11.01
CA PHE A 88 -10.77 -6.41 -12.26
C PHE A 88 -11.71 -6.89 -13.38
N ARG A 89 -12.26 -5.92 -14.12
CA ARG A 89 -13.26 -6.08 -15.18
C ARG A 89 -14.60 -6.66 -14.76
N GLN A 90 -14.83 -6.94 -13.47
CA GLN A 90 -16.14 -7.32 -12.98
C GLN A 90 -17.08 -6.11 -13.08
N GLU A 91 -18.20 -6.28 -13.80
CA GLU A 91 -19.22 -5.25 -13.91
C GLU A 91 -20.18 -5.32 -12.71
N VAL A 92 -20.38 -4.19 -12.06
CA VAL A 92 -21.35 -3.99 -10.99
C VAL A 92 -22.39 -2.99 -11.47
N THR A 93 -23.65 -3.42 -11.52
CA THR A 93 -24.78 -2.55 -11.86
C THR A 93 -25.28 -1.85 -10.61
N VAL A 94 -25.44 -0.53 -10.70
CA VAL A 94 -26.05 0.29 -9.66
C VAL A 94 -27.19 1.12 -10.24
N GLU A 95 -28.31 1.18 -9.54
CA GLU A 95 -29.45 2.00 -9.96
C GLU A 95 -29.15 3.47 -9.69
N GLY A 96 -29.06 4.25 -10.76
CA GLY A 96 -28.96 5.70 -10.74
C GLY A 96 -30.33 6.37 -10.89
N PRO A 97 -30.42 7.70 -10.70
CA PRO A 97 -31.68 8.44 -10.81
C PRO A 97 -32.29 8.40 -12.22
N GLU A 98 -31.45 8.28 -13.26
CA GLU A 98 -31.90 8.23 -14.66
C GLU A 98 -31.89 6.82 -15.25
N GLY A 99 -31.43 5.82 -14.51
CA GLY A 99 -31.32 4.43 -14.97
C GLY A 99 -30.06 3.72 -14.47
N PRO A 100 -29.78 2.52 -14.99
CA PRO A 100 -28.65 1.73 -14.53
C PRO A 100 -27.31 2.37 -14.92
N VAL A 101 -26.37 2.29 -14.00
CA VAL A 101 -24.97 2.69 -14.18
C VAL A 101 -24.11 1.45 -13.96
N LEU A 102 -23.25 1.15 -14.93
CA LEU A 102 -22.30 0.05 -14.88
C LEU A 102 -20.97 0.57 -14.36
N LEU A 103 -20.44 -0.10 -13.34
CA LEU A 103 -19.16 0.22 -12.71
C LEU A 103 -18.23 -0.97 -12.92
N SER A 104 -17.02 -0.73 -13.40
CA SER A 104 -16.05 -1.80 -13.59
C SER A 104 -14.63 -1.32 -13.31
N PRO A 105 -13.89 -1.93 -12.37
CA PRO A 105 -12.52 -1.55 -12.06
C PRO A 105 -11.55 -2.18 -13.07
N ALA A 106 -10.48 -1.47 -13.38
CA ALA A 106 -9.38 -1.95 -14.20
C ALA A 106 -8.06 -1.58 -13.55
N SER A 107 -7.00 -2.35 -13.84
CA SER A 107 -5.70 -2.14 -13.20
C SER A 107 -5.17 -0.74 -13.50
N SER A 108 -4.74 -0.02 -12.46
CA SER A 108 -4.08 1.28 -12.58
C SER A 108 -2.56 1.18 -12.71
N GLY A 109 -1.97 -0.01 -12.52
CA GLY A 109 -0.52 -0.20 -12.51
C GLY A 109 0.18 0.39 -11.28
N HIS A 110 -0.52 1.05 -10.36
CA HIS A 110 0.11 1.74 -9.24
C HIS A 110 0.61 0.79 -8.13
N SER A 111 -0.22 -0.18 -7.76
CA SER A 111 0.05 -1.14 -6.69
C SER A 111 -0.88 -2.35 -6.80
N LEU A 112 -0.66 -3.38 -5.97
CA LEU A 112 -1.48 -4.60 -5.99
C LEU A 112 -2.97 -4.25 -5.77
N GLY A 113 -3.82 -4.64 -6.72
CA GLY A 113 -5.25 -4.35 -6.71
C GLY A 113 -5.62 -2.89 -7.02
N ALA A 114 -4.69 -1.93 -7.03
CA ALA A 114 -5.04 -0.55 -7.29
C ALA A 114 -5.71 -0.40 -8.66
N SER A 115 -6.84 0.30 -8.65
CA SER A 115 -7.76 0.35 -9.78
C SER A 115 -8.07 1.77 -10.17
N TYR A 116 -8.29 1.95 -11.48
CA TYR A 116 -9.16 3.01 -11.95
C TYR A 116 -10.53 2.42 -12.26
N TRP A 117 -11.57 3.24 -12.21
CA TRP A 117 -12.94 2.79 -12.41
C TRP A 117 -13.50 3.31 -13.71
N THR A 118 -14.16 2.45 -14.47
CA THR A 118 -15.03 2.89 -15.55
C THR A 118 -16.46 3.00 -15.04
N VAL A 119 -17.11 4.11 -15.40
CA VAL A 119 -18.50 4.43 -15.09
C VAL A 119 -19.21 4.58 -16.42
N SER A 120 -20.13 3.67 -16.73
CA SER A 120 -20.82 3.62 -18.01
C SER A 120 -22.33 3.75 -17.81
N SER A 121 -22.96 4.63 -18.58
CA SER A 121 -24.43 4.74 -18.64
C SER A 121 -24.83 5.30 -20.01
N PHE A 122 -25.93 4.79 -20.59
CA PHE A 122 -26.46 5.23 -21.88
C PHE A 122 -25.43 5.30 -23.03
N GLY A 123 -24.51 4.34 -23.09
CA GLY A 123 -23.46 4.31 -24.13
C GLY A 123 -22.34 5.36 -23.96
N VAL A 124 -22.34 6.11 -22.85
CA VAL A 124 -21.26 7.00 -22.45
C VAL A 124 -20.45 6.32 -21.37
N ARG A 125 -19.13 6.24 -21.57
CA ARG A 125 -18.18 5.73 -20.58
C ARG A 125 -17.26 6.85 -20.11
N VAL A 126 -17.09 6.96 -18.80
CA VAL A 126 -16.14 7.85 -18.13
C VAL A 126 -15.17 6.99 -17.33
N ALA A 127 -13.88 7.29 -17.39
CA ALA A 127 -12.88 6.68 -16.53
C ALA A 127 -12.55 7.62 -15.36
N VAL A 128 -12.47 7.09 -14.14
CA VAL A 128 -12.07 7.80 -12.93
C VAL A 128 -10.77 7.17 -12.43
N LEU A 129 -9.67 7.89 -12.57
CA LEU A 129 -8.33 7.44 -12.26
C LEU A 129 -7.86 8.10 -10.98
N GLY A 130 -7.48 7.31 -9.99
CA GLY A 130 -6.67 7.76 -8.86
C GLY A 130 -5.19 7.78 -9.23
N PRO A 131 -4.29 7.46 -8.28
CA PRO A 131 -2.90 7.12 -8.60
C PRO A 131 -2.84 6.01 -9.66
N ALA A 132 -2.00 6.22 -10.67
CA ALA A 132 -1.79 5.29 -11.78
C ALA A 132 -0.32 5.34 -12.21
N SER A 133 0.21 4.21 -12.70
CA SER A 133 1.57 4.12 -13.22
C SER A 133 1.57 3.52 -14.62
N LEU A 134 2.28 4.18 -15.54
CA LEU A 134 2.62 3.66 -16.86
C LEU A 134 4.03 3.08 -16.92
N VAL A 135 4.80 3.21 -15.82
CA VAL A 135 6.17 2.72 -15.73
C VAL A 135 6.12 1.26 -15.26
N GLU A 136 6.58 0.35 -16.11
CA GLU A 136 6.99 -1.00 -15.73
C GLU A 136 8.46 -0.94 -15.25
N PRO A 137 8.91 -1.63 -14.19
CA PRO A 137 8.43 -2.89 -13.65
C PRO A 137 8.20 -2.84 -12.12
N LEU A 138 6.98 -3.10 -11.67
CA LEU A 138 6.69 -3.29 -10.25
C LEU A 138 5.87 -4.59 -10.08
N PRO A 139 5.88 -5.20 -8.88
CA PRO A 139 5.01 -6.33 -8.54
C PRO A 139 3.55 -6.28 -9.04
N PRO A 140 2.83 -5.13 -9.07
CA PRO A 140 1.49 -5.02 -9.62
C PRO A 140 1.29 -5.44 -11.08
N ARG A 141 0.04 -5.78 -11.38
CA ARG A 141 -0.43 -5.88 -12.77
C ARG A 141 -0.26 -4.53 -13.48
N PRO A 142 0.25 -4.49 -14.73
CA PRO A 142 0.35 -3.26 -15.51
C PRO A 142 -1.00 -2.54 -15.64
N LEU A 143 -0.95 -1.23 -15.93
CA LEU A 143 -2.15 -0.47 -16.25
C LEU A 143 -2.84 -1.10 -17.46
N ASP A 144 -4.14 -1.34 -17.35
CA ASP A 144 -4.94 -1.89 -18.45
C ASP A 144 -5.44 -0.72 -19.32
N PRO A 145 -4.93 -0.49 -20.55
CA PRO A 145 -5.34 0.65 -21.35
C PRO A 145 -6.67 0.44 -22.07
N GLY A 146 -7.18 -0.80 -22.14
CA GLY A 146 -8.36 -1.13 -22.96
C GLY A 146 -9.60 -0.35 -22.56
N PRO A 147 -10.06 -0.45 -21.29
CA PRO A 147 -11.24 0.29 -20.83
C PRO A 147 -11.06 1.83 -20.89
N LEU A 148 -9.83 2.32 -20.77
CA LEU A 148 -9.49 3.74 -20.89
C LEU A 148 -9.62 4.26 -22.33
N ALA A 149 -9.19 3.48 -23.32
CA ALA A 149 -9.30 3.84 -24.74
C ALA A 149 -10.76 3.99 -25.21
N GLU A 150 -11.68 3.30 -24.55
CA GLU A 150 -13.12 3.37 -24.82
C GLU A 150 -13.83 4.49 -24.04
N ALA A 151 -13.15 5.16 -23.11
CA ALA A 151 -13.72 6.23 -22.31
C ALA A 151 -13.80 7.55 -23.10
N ARG A 152 -14.95 8.24 -23.02
CA ARG A 152 -15.11 9.58 -23.60
C ARG A 152 -14.46 10.68 -22.77
N LEU A 153 -14.28 10.42 -21.49
CA LEU A 153 -13.71 11.36 -20.52
C LEU A 153 -12.91 10.58 -19.49
N ALA A 154 -11.75 11.12 -19.12
CA ALA A 154 -10.94 10.67 -18.00
C ALA A 154 -10.94 11.75 -16.90
N VAL A 155 -11.32 11.37 -15.69
CA VAL A 155 -11.25 12.19 -14.49
C VAL A 155 -10.01 11.76 -13.72
N LEU A 156 -9.01 12.65 -13.63
CA LEU A 156 -7.75 12.38 -12.94
C LEU A 156 -7.82 12.95 -11.51
N LEU A 157 -7.82 12.06 -10.52
CA LEU A 157 -7.86 12.35 -9.10
C LEU A 157 -6.45 12.17 -8.52
N GLY A 158 -5.64 13.21 -8.59
CA GLY A 158 -4.29 13.20 -8.04
C GLY A 158 -3.39 14.21 -8.69
N THR A 159 -2.26 14.49 -8.06
CA THR A 159 -1.16 15.21 -8.70
C THR A 159 -0.23 14.16 -9.30
N ALA A 160 0.09 14.30 -10.60
CA ALA A 160 1.16 13.52 -11.19
C ALA A 160 2.45 13.88 -10.44
N ALA A 161 2.93 12.98 -9.59
CA ALA A 161 4.30 13.05 -9.10
C ALA A 161 5.24 12.55 -10.21
N ALA A 162 5.16 13.17 -11.40
CA ALA A 162 6.32 13.22 -12.27
C ALA A 162 7.34 14.03 -11.48
N GLY A 163 8.29 13.33 -10.84
CA GLY A 163 9.24 13.96 -9.95
C GLY A 163 9.81 15.21 -10.58
N ALA A 164 9.73 16.33 -9.87
CA ALA A 164 10.47 17.55 -10.19
C ALA A 164 12.00 17.36 -9.98
N GLY A 165 12.51 16.13 -10.13
CA GLY A 165 13.88 15.72 -9.93
C GLY A 165 14.28 14.72 -11.01
N GLY A 166 15.01 15.22 -12.00
CA GLY A 166 15.88 14.50 -12.94
C GLY A 166 15.44 13.12 -13.43
N GLY A 167 14.76 13.09 -14.58
CA GLY A 167 14.94 12.14 -15.70
C GLY A 167 14.90 10.61 -15.52
N ALA A 168 15.06 10.06 -14.31
CA ALA A 168 15.06 8.64 -14.03
C ALA A 168 13.65 8.18 -13.65
N ASP A 169 13.26 7.02 -14.16
CA ASP A 169 12.01 6.39 -13.78
C ASP A 169 12.09 5.77 -12.36
N VAL A 170 10.94 5.56 -11.72
CA VAL A 170 10.84 5.03 -10.33
C VAL A 170 11.63 3.73 -10.13
N PRO A 171 11.59 2.75 -11.07
CA PRO A 171 12.38 1.54 -10.96
C PRO A 171 13.89 1.78 -10.92
N THR A 172 14.41 2.66 -11.79
CA THR A 172 15.84 3.00 -11.79
C THR A 172 16.23 3.65 -10.47
N ALA A 173 15.46 4.64 -10.01
CA ALA A 173 15.72 5.32 -8.74
C ALA A 173 15.65 4.35 -7.54
N LEU A 174 14.72 3.40 -7.56
CA LEU A 174 14.62 2.36 -6.53
C LEU A 174 15.81 1.40 -6.56
N GLY A 175 16.26 0.99 -7.74
CA GLY A 175 17.45 0.15 -7.92
C GLY A 175 18.73 0.83 -7.42
N GLU A 176 18.93 2.10 -7.77
CA GLU A 176 20.06 2.90 -7.29
C GLU A 176 20.04 3.04 -5.76
N ALA A 177 18.87 3.37 -5.17
CA ALA A 177 18.72 3.47 -3.72
C ALA A 177 18.97 2.13 -3.01
N ALA A 178 18.52 1.01 -3.60
CA ALA A 178 18.76 -0.32 -3.06
C ALA A 178 20.25 -0.72 -3.13
N ALA A 179 20.93 -0.39 -4.22
CA ALA A 179 22.37 -0.63 -4.38
C ALA A 179 23.20 0.18 -3.38
N ASP A 180 22.86 1.46 -3.18
CA ASP A 180 23.49 2.30 -2.16
C ASP A 180 23.24 1.78 -0.74
N GLY A 181 22.01 1.33 -0.46
CA GLY A 181 21.66 0.68 0.80
C GLY A 181 22.47 -0.61 1.04
N ALA A 182 22.58 -1.47 0.03
CA ALA A 182 23.38 -2.69 0.10
C ALA A 182 24.87 -2.39 0.34
N ARG A 183 25.44 -1.39 -0.35
CA ARG A 183 26.81 -0.95 -0.11
C ARG A 183 27.02 -0.49 1.34
N ALA A 184 26.09 0.31 1.89
CA ALA A 184 26.15 0.75 3.29
C ALA A 184 26.08 -0.44 4.28
N LEU A 185 25.25 -1.45 4.00
CA LEU A 185 25.18 -2.69 4.78
C LEU A 185 26.50 -3.47 4.71
N GLY A 186 27.12 -3.55 3.52
CA GLY A 186 28.42 -4.19 3.32
C GLY A 186 29.57 -3.49 4.07
N GLU A 187 29.44 -2.18 4.30
CA GLU A 187 30.34 -1.38 5.14
C GLU A 187 30.07 -1.54 6.66
N GLY A 188 29.10 -2.39 7.05
CA GLY A 188 28.77 -2.64 8.46
C GLY A 188 27.78 -1.64 9.08
N ARG A 189 27.10 -0.82 8.27
CA ARG A 189 26.08 0.14 8.76
C ARG A 189 24.69 -0.50 8.75
N CYS A 190 23.79 0.00 9.59
CA CYS A 190 22.37 -0.33 9.51
C CYS A 190 21.63 0.63 8.56
N LEU A 191 20.55 0.15 7.95
CA LEU A 191 19.69 0.92 7.07
C LEU A 191 18.30 1.04 7.70
N LEU A 192 17.76 2.26 7.80
CA LEU A 192 16.38 2.52 8.17
C LEU A 192 15.60 3.00 6.94
N VAL A 193 14.54 2.30 6.57
CA VAL A 193 13.72 2.61 5.39
C VAL A 193 12.29 2.91 5.82
N PRO A 194 11.95 4.19 6.02
CA PRO A 194 10.58 4.60 6.31
C PRO A 194 9.73 4.54 5.05
N LEU A 195 8.61 3.81 5.11
CA LEU A 195 7.65 3.66 4.02
C LEU A 195 6.39 4.45 4.33
N GLY A 196 6.02 5.34 3.41
CA GLY A 196 4.88 6.24 3.53
C GLY A 196 3.51 5.55 3.70
N PRO A 197 2.41 6.32 3.60
CA PRO A 197 1.06 5.76 3.61
C PRO A 197 0.86 4.68 2.53
N ASP A 198 1.65 4.76 1.47
CA ASP A 198 1.76 3.79 0.38
C ASP A 198 2.59 2.57 0.83
N LEU A 199 2.12 1.88 1.86
CA LEU A 199 2.68 0.58 2.29
C LEU A 199 2.69 -0.44 1.14
N GLU A 200 1.90 -0.16 0.11
CA GLU A 200 1.85 -0.83 -1.18
C GLU A 200 3.21 -0.86 -1.94
N LEU A 201 4.15 0.06 -1.66
CA LEU A 201 5.52 0.04 -2.19
C LEU A 201 6.47 -0.89 -1.42
N ALA A 202 6.06 -1.40 -0.25
CA ALA A 202 6.90 -2.23 0.61
C ALA A 202 7.48 -3.45 -0.12
N LEU A 203 6.68 -4.04 -1.00
CA LEU A 203 7.08 -5.21 -1.76
C LEU A 203 8.22 -4.89 -2.74
N GLY A 204 8.06 -3.84 -3.56
CA GLY A 204 9.11 -3.41 -4.49
C GLY A 204 10.41 -3.03 -3.77
N VAL A 205 10.32 -2.31 -2.66
CA VAL A 205 11.48 -1.93 -1.84
C VAL A 205 12.17 -3.16 -1.25
N CYS A 206 11.40 -4.11 -0.70
CA CYS A 206 11.94 -5.35 -0.15
C CYS A 206 12.62 -6.20 -1.22
N GLU A 207 12.05 -6.31 -2.42
CA GLU A 207 12.63 -7.08 -3.52
C GLU A 207 13.92 -6.44 -4.03
N ALA A 208 13.90 -5.12 -4.32
CA ALA A 208 15.08 -4.41 -4.79
C ALA A 208 16.24 -4.49 -3.80
N LEU A 209 15.96 -4.28 -2.51
CA LEU A 209 16.96 -4.38 -1.46
C LEU A 209 17.45 -5.83 -1.28
N GLY A 210 16.56 -6.81 -1.31
CA GLY A 210 16.91 -8.23 -1.22
C GLY A 210 17.84 -8.69 -2.34
N GLN A 211 17.57 -8.23 -3.58
CA GLN A 211 18.42 -8.47 -4.74
C GLN A 211 19.79 -7.81 -4.58
N ALA A 212 19.82 -6.52 -4.23
CA ALA A 212 21.08 -5.79 -4.04
C ALA A 212 21.95 -6.40 -2.92
N ILE A 213 21.35 -6.84 -1.81
CA ILE A 213 22.09 -7.52 -0.73
C ILE A 213 22.60 -8.89 -1.21
N ALA A 214 21.85 -9.61 -2.04
CA ALA A 214 22.28 -10.91 -2.56
C ALA A 214 23.54 -10.82 -3.44
N GLU A 215 23.83 -9.66 -4.03
CA GLU A 215 25.07 -9.42 -4.80
C GLU A 215 26.31 -9.23 -3.91
N LEU A 216 26.13 -8.97 -2.61
CA LEU A 216 27.23 -8.87 -1.66
C LEU A 216 27.85 -10.24 -1.35
N PRO A 217 29.13 -10.30 -0.96
CA PRO A 217 29.73 -11.51 -0.41
C PRO A 217 28.88 -12.08 0.72
N ILE A 218 28.76 -13.41 0.82
CA ILE A 218 27.89 -14.09 1.80
C ILE A 218 28.13 -13.59 3.23
N ALA A 219 29.38 -13.36 3.61
CA ALA A 219 29.76 -12.86 4.93
C ALA A 219 29.25 -11.43 5.24
N SER A 220 28.90 -10.66 4.21
CA SER A 220 28.42 -9.28 4.28
C SER A 220 26.91 -9.17 4.04
N GLN A 221 26.20 -10.27 3.84
CA GLN A 221 24.75 -10.25 3.61
C GLN A 221 23.99 -10.03 4.93
N ALA A 222 23.54 -8.79 5.11
CA ALA A 222 22.72 -8.38 6.25
C ALA A 222 21.27 -8.89 6.14
N PRO A 223 20.59 -9.21 7.27
CA PRO A 223 19.16 -9.50 7.28
C PRO A 223 18.32 -8.24 7.05
N ILE A 224 17.10 -8.48 6.57
CA ILE A 224 16.03 -7.49 6.46
C ILE A 224 15.01 -7.77 7.58
N PHE A 225 14.60 -6.72 8.27
CA PHE A 225 13.52 -6.73 9.25
C PHE A 225 12.41 -5.82 8.76
N ALA A 226 11.15 -6.26 8.82
CA ALA A 226 10.00 -5.42 8.56
C ALA A 226 9.07 -5.38 9.78
N LEU A 227 8.51 -4.19 10.05
CA LEU A 227 7.69 -3.94 11.23
C LEU A 227 6.28 -3.45 10.88
N GLY A 228 5.30 -3.80 11.73
CA GLY A 228 3.95 -3.25 11.71
C GLY A 228 3.24 -3.41 10.37
N GLY A 229 2.65 -2.32 9.87
CA GLY A 229 1.93 -2.28 8.59
C GLY A 229 2.74 -2.80 7.41
N VAL A 230 4.05 -2.54 7.38
CA VAL A 230 4.96 -3.05 6.33
C VAL A 230 5.04 -4.57 6.39
N ALA A 231 5.25 -5.13 7.59
CA ALA A 231 5.29 -6.58 7.78
C ALA A 231 3.98 -7.25 7.36
N ARG A 232 2.84 -6.66 7.72
CA ARG A 232 1.51 -7.17 7.33
C ARG A 232 1.29 -7.14 5.82
N GLN A 233 1.71 -6.08 5.13
CA GLN A 233 1.63 -6.01 3.67
C GLN A 233 2.48 -7.10 3.01
N LEU A 234 3.73 -7.28 3.46
CA LEU A 234 4.62 -8.31 2.93
C LEU A 234 4.05 -9.72 3.14
N ARG A 235 3.51 -10.04 4.32
CA ARG A 235 2.88 -11.35 4.59
C ARG A 235 1.68 -11.61 3.66
N ARG A 236 0.86 -10.59 3.44
CA ARG A 236 -0.37 -10.70 2.64
C ARG A 236 -0.11 -10.74 1.14
N SER A 237 0.99 -10.15 0.67
CA SER A 237 1.30 -10.05 -0.76
C SER A 237 1.23 -11.39 -1.50
N VAL A 238 1.72 -12.47 -0.87
CA VAL A 238 1.73 -13.83 -1.45
C VAL A 238 0.34 -14.32 -1.83
N SER A 239 -0.69 -13.93 -1.06
CA SER A 239 -2.08 -14.32 -1.32
C SER A 239 -2.72 -13.58 -2.50
N TYR A 240 -2.03 -12.58 -3.07
CA TYR A 240 -2.57 -11.71 -4.13
C TYR A 240 -1.76 -11.77 -5.42
N ALA A 241 -1.12 -12.91 -5.69
CA ALA A 241 -0.36 -13.11 -6.91
C ALA A 241 -1.20 -12.93 -8.19
N GLU A 242 -2.50 -13.21 -8.13
CA GLU A 242 -3.44 -13.01 -9.23
C GLU A 242 -3.67 -11.53 -9.58
N TRP A 243 -3.40 -10.62 -8.63
CA TRP A 243 -3.45 -9.16 -8.80
C TRP A 243 -2.11 -8.57 -9.25
N ALA A 244 -1.07 -9.40 -9.33
CA ALA A 244 0.28 -9.02 -9.70
C ALA A 244 0.52 -9.03 -11.22
N HIS A 245 1.74 -8.71 -11.62
CA HIS A 245 2.20 -8.86 -13.00
C HIS A 245 1.95 -10.30 -13.50
N PRO A 246 1.56 -10.51 -14.78
CA PRO A 246 1.27 -11.85 -15.31
C PRO A 246 2.36 -12.89 -15.07
N ASP A 247 3.64 -12.51 -15.14
CA ASP A 247 4.75 -13.43 -14.86
C ASP A 247 4.73 -13.93 -13.40
N ARG A 248 4.44 -13.02 -12.46
CA ARG A 248 4.34 -13.31 -11.02
C ARG A 248 3.13 -14.20 -10.73
N ALA A 249 2.00 -13.89 -11.37
CA ALA A 249 0.82 -14.73 -11.31
C ALA A 249 1.14 -16.13 -11.87
N GLY A 250 1.86 -16.22 -12.98
CA GLY A 250 2.29 -17.48 -13.60
C GLY A 250 3.13 -18.35 -12.66
N HIS A 251 4.07 -17.77 -11.93
CA HIS A 251 4.88 -18.49 -10.93
C HIS A 251 3.99 -19.08 -9.82
N ALA A 252 3.04 -18.31 -9.29
CA ALA A 252 2.11 -18.84 -8.29
C ALA A 252 1.26 -20.01 -8.82
N HIS A 253 0.82 -19.96 -10.08
CA HIS A 253 0.11 -21.07 -10.72
C HIS A 253 0.99 -22.32 -10.90
N ALA A 254 2.30 -22.14 -11.05
CA ALA A 254 3.29 -23.23 -11.08
C ALA A 254 3.64 -23.77 -9.67
N GLY A 255 3.08 -23.18 -8.60
CA GLY A 255 3.43 -23.53 -7.21
C GLY A 255 4.76 -22.94 -6.75
N GLU A 256 5.33 -22.01 -7.52
CA GLU A 256 6.54 -21.27 -7.18
C GLU A 256 6.22 -20.02 -6.38
N SER A 257 7.22 -19.44 -5.72
CA SER A 257 7.02 -18.20 -4.98
C SER A 257 6.82 -17.03 -5.94
N PRO A 258 5.68 -16.31 -5.88
CA PRO A 258 5.46 -15.18 -6.78
C PRO A 258 6.40 -14.00 -6.46
N PHE A 259 6.81 -13.85 -5.20
CA PHE A 259 7.59 -12.70 -4.75
C PHE A 259 8.83 -13.13 -3.99
N LEU A 260 9.94 -12.42 -4.22
CA LEU A 260 11.21 -12.68 -3.54
C LEU A 260 11.07 -12.54 -2.01
N ALA A 261 10.13 -11.73 -1.52
CA ALA A 261 9.84 -11.60 -0.10
C ALA A 261 9.58 -12.95 0.59
N ASP A 262 8.83 -13.85 -0.04
CA ASP A 262 8.51 -15.16 0.54
C ASP A 262 9.75 -16.10 0.54
N GLU A 263 10.57 -16.04 -0.49
CA GLU A 263 11.86 -16.76 -0.50
C GLU A 263 12.82 -16.24 0.58
N LEU A 264 12.89 -14.91 0.78
CA LEU A 264 13.72 -14.32 1.82
C LEU A 264 13.24 -14.72 3.22
N VAL A 265 11.94 -14.84 3.45
CA VAL A 265 11.38 -15.37 4.71
C VAL A 265 11.81 -16.81 4.90
N LYS A 266 11.62 -17.66 3.88
CA LYS A 266 12.01 -19.09 3.92
C LYS A 266 13.51 -19.28 4.17
N ALA A 267 14.34 -18.39 3.63
CA ALA A 267 15.79 -18.39 3.84
C ALA A 267 16.25 -17.78 5.17
N GLY A 268 15.33 -17.26 6.01
CA GLY A 268 15.68 -16.55 7.25
C GLY A 268 16.41 -15.22 7.03
N ARG A 269 16.30 -14.65 5.81
CA ARG A 269 16.90 -13.37 5.43
C ARG A 269 15.94 -12.20 5.58
N LEU A 270 14.63 -12.45 5.65
CA LEU A 270 13.59 -11.49 5.98
C LEU A 270 12.82 -11.96 7.22
N SER A 271 12.73 -11.11 8.23
CA SER A 271 11.94 -11.34 9.44
C SER A 271 10.81 -10.31 9.54
N LEU A 272 9.59 -10.80 9.78
CA LEU A 272 8.36 -10.01 9.78
C LEU A 272 7.77 -9.99 11.19
N ALA A 273 7.61 -8.81 11.79
CA ALA A 273 7.07 -8.65 13.13
C ALA A 273 5.99 -7.56 13.17
N ASP A 274 4.95 -7.75 14.00
CA ASP A 274 3.94 -6.70 14.18
C ASP A 274 4.43 -5.61 15.14
N ALA A 275 5.22 -5.98 16.14
CA ALA A 275 5.83 -5.07 17.10
C ALA A 275 7.35 -5.29 17.28
N PRO A 276 8.12 -4.25 17.68
CA PRO A 276 9.58 -4.35 17.79
C PRO A 276 10.08 -5.45 18.74
N HIS A 277 9.35 -5.74 19.82
CA HIS A 277 9.76 -6.73 20.82
C HIS A 277 9.76 -8.16 20.27
N GLU A 278 9.00 -8.45 19.22
CA GLU A 278 9.02 -9.75 18.52
C GLU A 278 10.36 -10.00 17.81
N LEU A 279 11.14 -8.96 17.52
CA LEU A 279 12.46 -9.08 16.89
C LEU A 279 13.60 -9.26 17.89
N ALA A 280 13.36 -9.17 19.19
CA ALA A 280 14.41 -9.12 20.21
C ALA A 280 15.38 -10.31 20.17
N GLY A 281 14.91 -11.50 19.79
CA GLY A 281 15.75 -12.70 19.68
C GLY A 281 16.43 -12.91 18.32
N ALA A 282 16.00 -12.17 17.28
CA ALA A 282 16.49 -12.32 15.91
C ALA A 282 17.32 -11.13 15.42
N TYR A 283 17.20 -9.97 16.09
CA TYR A 283 17.89 -8.75 15.73
C TYR A 283 19.41 -8.91 15.75
N ARG A 284 20.07 -8.46 14.68
CA ARG A 284 21.53 -8.44 14.54
C ARG A 284 21.94 -7.31 13.61
N GLU A 285 23.07 -6.68 13.89
CA GLU A 285 23.65 -5.62 13.08
C GLU A 285 24.88 -6.14 12.29
N PRO A 286 25.11 -5.67 11.06
CA PRO A 286 24.29 -4.72 10.30
C PRO A 286 22.94 -5.32 9.84
N CYS A 287 21.91 -4.48 9.71
CA CYS A 287 20.61 -4.89 9.17
C CYS A 287 19.88 -3.77 8.43
N ALA A 288 18.93 -4.14 7.58
CA ALA A 288 17.94 -3.22 7.05
C ALA A 288 16.63 -3.33 7.82
N LEU A 289 16.05 -2.19 8.21
CA LEU A 289 14.78 -2.11 8.93
C LEU A 289 13.75 -1.32 8.11
N LEU A 290 12.72 -2.00 7.63
CA LEU A 290 11.59 -1.42 6.91
C LEU A 290 10.47 -1.08 7.91
N VAL A 291 10.08 0.19 8.00
CA VAL A 291 9.09 0.66 9.00
C VAL A 291 8.02 1.54 8.37
N PRO A 292 6.80 1.58 8.92
CA PRO A 292 5.81 2.56 8.52
C PRO A 292 6.28 3.98 8.91
N ALA A 293 6.20 4.91 7.97
CA ALA A 293 6.43 6.33 8.19
C ALA A 293 5.13 6.98 8.69
N PRO A 294 5.22 7.97 9.60
CA PRO A 294 4.06 8.79 9.91
C PRO A 294 3.64 9.61 8.66
N PRO A 295 2.37 10.03 8.57
CA PRO A 295 1.92 10.91 7.49
C PRO A 295 2.76 12.19 7.40
N ALA A 296 3.04 12.64 6.17
CA ALA A 296 3.77 13.89 5.94
C ALA A 296 3.10 15.08 6.66
N GLY A 297 3.90 15.91 7.33
CA GLY A 297 3.44 17.02 8.17
C GLY A 297 3.37 16.69 9.68
N TRP A 298 3.59 15.43 10.07
CA TRP A 298 3.77 15.05 11.48
C TRP A 298 5.25 14.98 11.82
N ALA A 299 5.91 16.13 11.77
CA ALA A 299 7.17 16.31 12.48
C ALA A 299 6.86 16.43 13.98
N ALA A 300 6.59 15.29 14.64
CA ALA A 300 6.53 15.25 16.09
C ALA A 300 7.95 14.97 16.62
N PRO A 301 8.61 15.94 17.26
CA PRO A 301 9.84 15.65 18.01
C PRO A 301 9.44 14.72 19.16
N GLY A 302 9.87 13.44 19.10
CA GLY A 302 9.58 12.46 20.15
C GLY A 302 9.02 11.12 19.68
N LEU A 303 8.86 10.87 18.37
CA LEU A 303 8.57 9.52 17.91
C LEU A 303 9.73 8.57 18.27
N PRO A 304 9.46 7.35 18.77
CA PRO A 304 10.48 6.47 19.35
C PRO A 304 11.60 6.07 18.38
N TRP A 305 11.42 6.17 17.06
CA TRP A 305 12.49 5.94 16.08
C TRP A 305 13.55 7.06 16.07
N ALA A 306 13.24 8.26 16.57
CA ALA A 306 14.24 9.33 16.76
C ALA A 306 15.24 9.02 17.90
N ARG A 307 15.01 7.96 18.69
CA ARG A 307 15.98 7.44 19.66
C ARG A 307 16.87 6.32 19.09
N TRP A 308 16.60 5.87 17.87
CA TRP A 308 17.39 4.86 17.13
C TRP A 308 18.24 5.48 16.00
N LEU A 309 18.13 6.79 15.79
CA LEU A 309 19.07 7.63 15.02
C LEU A 309 20.10 8.24 15.99
#